data_AF-A0A1Q2SSA4-F1
#
_entry.id   AF-A0A1Q2SSA4-F1
#
_cell.length_a   1.000
_cell.length_b   1.000
_cell.length_c   1.000
_cell.angle_alpha   90.00
_cell.angle_beta   90.00
_cell.angle_gamma   90.00
#
_symmetry.space_group_name_H-M   'P 1'
#
loop_
_entity.id
_entity.type
_entity.pdbx_description
1 polymer ?
#
loop_
_entity_poly.entity_id
_entity_poly.type
_entity_poly.pdbx_seq_one_letter_code
_entity_poly.pdbx_strand_id
1 'polypeptide(L)' 'MVYKLLFDDKVVKDLKKIDKHQQKKILHAIRTKLTNNPNLGKRLIGELSPYFRMRIGSFIGLFRKLSKNK' A
#
# COMPACT_ATOMS: atom_id res chain seq x y z
N MET A 1 -14.93 -8.66 4.89
CA MET A 1 -14.99 -7.62 3.83
C MET A 1 -13.64 -7.58 3.14
N VAL A 2 -13.61 -7.72 1.81
CA VAL A 2 -12.37 -7.80 1.02
C VAL A 2 -12.21 -6.47 0.28
N TYR A 3 -11.15 -5.72 0.58
CA TYR A 3 -10.85 -4.46 -0.12
C TYR A 3 -10.22 -4.75 -1.49
N LYS A 4 -10.60 -3.99 -2.51
CA LYS A 4 -9.94 -4.05 -3.82
C LYS A 4 -8.66 -3.21 -3.79
N LEU A 5 -7.54 -3.82 -4.20
CA LEU A 5 -6.27 -3.13 -4.35
C LEU A 5 -6.19 -2.46 -5.72
N LEU A 6 -5.78 -1.19 -5.73
CA LEU A 6 -5.48 -0.40 -6.92
C LEU A 6 -4.05 0.13 -6.79
N PHE A 7 -3.32 0.14 -7.91
CA PHE A 7 -1.95 0.65 -7.98
C PHE A 7 -1.90 1.77 -9.01
N ASP A 8 -1.29 2.90 -8.62
CA ASP A 8 -1.00 3.98 -9.57
C ASP A 8 0.14 3.58 -10.50
N ASP A 9 0.16 4.15 -11.71
CA ASP A 9 1.21 3.89 -12.71
C ASP A 9 2.61 4.23 -12.20
N LYS A 10 2.72 5.26 -11.34
CA LYS A 10 3.98 5.61 -10.66
C LYS A 10 4.48 4.47 -9.79
N VAL A 11 3.58 3.84 -9.01
CA VAL A 11 3.90 2.69 -8.15
C VAL A 11 4.34 1.50 -9.00
N VAL A 12 3.72 1.26 -10.15
CA VAL A 12 4.13 0.19 -11.07
C VAL A 12 5.54 0.44 -11.60
N LYS A 13 5.87 1.68 -11.98
CA LYS A 13 7.23 2.05 -12.44
C LYS A 13 8.27 1.89 -11.33
N ASP A 14 7.95 2.29 -10.11
CA ASP A 14 8.87 2.14 -8.97
C ASP A 14 9.03 0.68 -8.56
N LEU A 15 7.95 -0.10 -8.59
CA LEU A 15 8.01 -1.53 -8.32
C LEU A 15 8.93 -2.24 -9.33
N LYS A 16 8.90 -1.85 -10.61
CA LYS A 16 9.79 -2.42 -11.65
C LYS A 16 11.28 -2.17 -11.39
N LYS A 17 11.65 -1.12 -10.64
CA LYS A 17 13.05 -0.82 -10.28
C LYS A 17 13.57 -1.69 -9.11
N ILE A 18 12.66 -2.34 -8.39
CA ILE A 18 12.98 -3.19 -7.24
C ILE A 18 13.30 -4.61 -7.74
N ASP A 19 14.14 -5.35 -7.04
CA ASP A 19 14.43 -6.75 -7.36
C ASP A 19 13.17 -7.64 -7.34
N LYS A 20 13.09 -8.64 -8.24
CA LYS A 20 11.92 -9.51 -8.40
C LYS A 20 11.51 -10.23 -7.11
N HIS A 21 12.47 -10.64 -6.27
CA HIS A 21 12.16 -11.29 -5.00
C HIS A 21 11.52 -10.32 -4.00
N GLN A 22 12.02 -9.08 -3.95
CA GLN A 22 11.45 -8.03 -3.12
C GLN A 22 10.07 -7.57 -3.62
N GLN A 23 9.87 -7.46 -4.94
CA GLN A 23 8.56 -7.17 -5.53
C GLN A 23 7.51 -8.19 -5.08
N LYS A 24 7.83 -9.49 -5.15
CA LYS A 24 6.94 -10.57 -4.70
C LYS A 24 6.61 -10.44 -3.21
N LYS A 25 7.61 -10.16 -2.36
CA LYS A 25 7.38 -9.92 -0.92
C LYS A 25 6.46 -8.74 -0.66
N ILE A 26 6.65 -7.63 -1.38
CA ILE A 26 5.82 -6.43 -1.25
C ILE A 26 4.37 -6.74 -1.65
N LEU A 27 4.16 -7.32 -2.82
CA LEU A 27 2.83 -7.68 -3.31
C LEU A 27 2.14 -8.68 -2.38
N HIS A 28 2.86 -9.67 -1.87
CA HIS A 28 2.31 -10.64 -0.93
C HIS A 28 1.92 -9.97 0.40
N ALA A 29 2.76 -9.10 0.94
CA ALA A 29 2.46 -8.37 2.17
C ALA A 29 1.24 -7.45 2.00
N ILE A 30 1.14 -6.72 0.89
CA ILE A 30 -0.01 -5.86 0.59
C ILE A 30 -1.28 -6.72 0.49
N ARG A 31 -1.25 -7.82 -0.27
CA ARG A 31 -2.42 -8.69 -0.47
C ARG A 31 -2.88 -9.39 0.80
N THR A 32 -1.97 -9.82 1.67
CA THR A 32 -2.34 -10.52 2.91
C THR A 32 -2.71 -9.55 4.03
N LYS A 33 -1.95 -8.46 4.20
CA LYS A 33 -2.14 -7.52 5.31
C LYS A 33 -3.23 -6.50 5.03
N LEU A 34 -3.19 -5.80 3.89
CA LEU A 34 -4.11 -4.69 3.63
C LEU A 34 -5.52 -5.15 3.27
N THR A 35 -5.65 -6.29 2.60
CA THR A 35 -6.96 -6.87 2.26
C THR A 35 -7.72 -7.30 3.52
N ASN A 36 -7.02 -7.88 4.49
CA ASN A 36 -7.61 -8.35 5.75
C ASN A 36 -7.77 -7.22 6.78
N ASN A 37 -6.80 -6.30 6.84
CA ASN A 37 -6.76 -5.23 7.82
C ASN A 37 -6.29 -3.92 7.18
N PRO A 38 -7.20 -3.12 6.60
CA PRO A 38 -6.85 -1.83 5.98
C PRO A 38 -6.33 -0.81 7.01
N ASN A 39 -6.55 -1.05 8.31
CA ASN A 39 -6.15 -0.17 9.41
C ASN A 39 -4.71 -0.39 9.88
N LEU A 40 -3.92 -1.27 9.25
CA LEU A 40 -2.54 -1.57 9.65
C LEU A 40 -1.53 -0.43 9.41
N GLY A 41 -1.92 0.64 8.73
CA GLY A 41 -1.05 1.77 8.45
C GLY A 41 -1.15 2.89 9.47
N LYS A 42 -0.03 3.61 9.69
CA LYS A 42 -0.06 4.88 10.42
C LYS A 42 -0.47 5.99 9.48
N ARG A 43 -1.46 6.81 9.88
CA ARG A 43 -1.86 8.00 9.14
C ARG A 43 -0.69 8.99 9.10
N LEU A 44 -0.47 9.61 7.95
CA LEU A 44 0.49 10.71 7.84
C LEU A 44 -0.12 12.00 8.41
N ILE A 45 0.72 12.96 8.77
CA ILE A 45 0.31 14.25 9.37
C ILE A 45 0.42 15.33 8.30
N GLY A 46 -0.40 16.38 8.40
CA GLY A 46 -0.39 17.53 7.49
C GLY A 46 -1.14 17.28 6.17
N GLU A 47 -0.62 17.82 5.07
CA GLU A 47 -1.25 17.71 3.74
C GLU A 47 -1.38 16.27 3.24
N LEU A 48 -0.53 15.36 3.75
CA LEU A 48 -0.57 13.94 3.42
C LEU A 48 -1.48 13.12 4.34
N SER A 49 -2.28 13.77 5.19
CA SER A 49 -3.26 13.11 6.07
C SER A 49 -4.25 12.14 5.39
N PRO A 50 -4.62 12.22 4.10
CA PRO A 50 -5.41 11.16 3.47
C PRO A 50 -4.64 9.87 3.20
N TYR A 51 -3.30 9.88 3.33
CA TYR A 51 -2.43 8.74 3.10
C TYR A 51 -2.00 8.07 4.41
N PHE A 52 -1.77 6.77 4.29
CA PHE A 52 -1.27 5.89 5.33
C PHE A 52 0.07 5.32 4.88
N ARG A 53 0.98 5.13 5.83
CA ARG A 53 2.25 4.45 5.60
C ARG A 53 2.24 3.06 6.23
N MET A 54 2.76 2.07 5.50
CA MET A 54 3.02 0.72 5.99
C MET A 54 4.46 0.33 5.68
N ARG A 55 5.19 -0.14 6.70
CA ARG A 55 6.56 -0.64 6.53
C ARG A 55 6.55 -2.09 6.08
N ILE A 56 7.26 -2.40 5.00
CA ILE A 56 7.40 -3.73 4.43
C ILE A 56 8.91 -4.01 4.30
N GLY A 57 9.49 -4.57 5.36
CA GLY A 57 10.94 -4.73 5.46
C GLY A 57 11.66 -3.38 5.38
N SER A 58 12.48 -3.21 4.36
CA SER A 58 13.24 -1.97 4.08
C SER A 58 12.46 -0.93 3.27
N PHE A 59 11.25 -1.24 2.81
CA PHE A 59 10.42 -0.35 1.98
C PHE A 59 9.26 0.25 2.78
N ILE A 60 8.83 1.44 2.38
CA ILE A 60 7.63 2.09 2.91
C ILE A 60 6.61 2.18 1.78
N GLY A 61 5.48 1.49 1.95
CA GLY A 61 4.33 1.61 1.06
C GLY A 61 3.41 2.73 1.54
N LEU A 62 3.10 3.67 0.65
CA LEU A 62 2.07 4.68 0.86
C LEU A 62 0.78 4.22 0.19
N PHE A 63 -0.33 4.30 0.91
CA PHE A 63 -1.64 3.92 0.37
C PHE A 63 -2.71 4.83 0.95
N ARG A 64 -3.81 4.98 0.21
CA ARG A 64 -5.01 5.69 0.65
C ARG A 64 -6.19 4.74 0.57
N LYS A 65 -7.11 4.88 1.52
CA LYS A 65 -8.40 4.18 1.45
C LYS A 65 -9.35 5.00 0.61
N LEU A 66 -9.98 4.33 -0.35
CA LEU A 66 -11.11 4.89 -1.09
C LEU A 66 -12.36 4.24 -0.51
N SER A 67 -13.11 4.99 0.29
CA SER A 67 -14.49 4.61 0.59
C SER A 67 -15.34 5.07 -0.58
N LYS A 68 -16.11 4.16 -1.19
CA LYS A 68 -17.27 4.57 -1.99
C LYS A 68 -18.35 5.03 -1.01
N ASN A 69 -18.19 6.23 -0.46
CA ASN A 69 -19.36 6.91 0.10
C ASN A 69 -20.20 7.35 -1.09
N LYS A 70 -21.44 6.84 -1.09
CA LYS A 70 -22.53 7.27 -1.94
C LYS A 70 -23.01 8.65 -1.47
#